data_AF-A0A8H4PKI1-F1
#
_entry.id   AF-A0A8H4PKI1-F1
#
_cell.length_a   1.000
_cell.length_b   1.000
_cell.length_c   1.000
_cell.angle_alpha   90.00
_cell.angle_beta   90.00
_cell.angle_gamma   90.00
#
_symmetry.space_group_name_H-M   'P 1'
#
loop_
_entity.id
_entity.type
_entity.pdbx_description
1 polymer ?
#
loop_
_entity_poly.entity_id
_entity_poly.type
_entity_poly.pdbx_seq_one_letter_code
_entity_poly.pdbx_strand_id
1 'polypeptide(L)'
;MSDPVSVVGTAVGITSLGIQVCQGLVSYLHSLEGRNQEIKDGLRDIQTLVSIFYSLNGILPKIDERRPETVALRRCLKDSENKLLELQELLIKSRGPEAAAVSTTGKIDDARRALIYPFREGKLNSLRRSLRELLHNLGLAIDLTSLESGAAIRDAVETLGTVFKNQYDGLQDLKAHTQQNSDQLQSLDLHITDVLGDIEQRLSRTELLVQDLNQTVSGKLTLIGTDTRSVVSSNRRFEEGFAELVDKICAQSALMSRLVSYAILHISLDSLR
;
A
#
# COMPACT_ATOMS: atom_id res chain seq x y z
N MET A 1 24.55 15.38 -30.60
CA MET A 1 24.67 16.44 -31.62
C MET A 1 23.25 16.94 -31.85
N SER A 2 22.84 18.02 -31.18
CA SER A 2 21.49 18.60 -31.36
C SER A 2 21.52 19.55 -32.54
N ASP A 3 20.57 19.41 -33.46
CA ASP A 3 20.50 20.21 -34.67
C ASP A 3 20.38 21.72 -34.36
N PRO A 4 21.11 22.60 -35.06
CA PRO A 4 21.08 24.04 -34.82
C PRO A 4 19.70 24.67 -35.07
N VAL A 5 18.81 24.00 -35.81
CA VAL A 5 17.42 24.42 -36.03
C VAL A 5 16.50 24.01 -34.87
N SER A 6 16.84 22.96 -34.11
CA SER A 6 16.04 22.46 -32.99
C SER A 6 16.20 23.28 -31.70
N VAL A 7 17.17 24.19 -31.65
CA VAL A 7 17.46 25.04 -30.49
C VAL A 7 16.70 26.36 -30.56
N VAL A 8 16.29 26.81 -31.75
CA VAL A 8 15.44 27.99 -31.96
C VAL A 8 14.08 27.74 -31.28
N GLY A 9 13.62 28.66 -30.44
CA GLY A 9 12.39 28.50 -29.64
C GLY A 9 12.56 27.83 -28.28
N THR A 10 13.76 27.35 -27.93
CA THR A 10 14.04 26.75 -26.60
C THR A 10 14.64 27.78 -25.65
N ALA A 11 14.52 27.55 -24.33
CA ALA A 11 15.13 28.45 -23.33
C ALA A 11 16.66 28.62 -23.51
N VAL A 12 17.35 27.56 -23.96
CA VAL A 12 18.78 27.60 -24.34
C VAL A 12 18.99 28.46 -25.58
N GLY A 13 18.11 28.34 -26.59
CA GLY A 13 18.17 29.18 -27.78
C GLY A 13 17.97 30.66 -27.50
N ILE A 14 17.01 30.99 -26.63
CA ILE A 14 16.71 32.37 -26.24
C ILE A 14 17.89 33.00 -25.51
N THR A 15 18.49 32.28 -24.54
CA THR A 15 19.66 32.77 -23.82
C THR A 15 20.89 32.87 -24.71
N SER A 16 21.10 31.93 -25.63
CA SER A 16 22.16 31.99 -26.64
C SER A 16 22.00 33.19 -27.58
N LEU A 17 20.78 33.45 -28.06
CA LEU A 17 20.47 34.62 -28.89
C LEU A 17 20.71 35.93 -28.11
N GLY A 18 20.30 35.98 -26.85
CA GLY A 18 20.57 37.11 -25.95
C GLY A 18 22.07 37.41 -25.81
N ILE A 19 22.90 36.37 -25.64
CA ILE A 19 24.36 36.48 -25.62
C ILE A 19 24.88 37.04 -26.94
N GLN A 20 24.43 36.51 -28.08
CA GLN A 20 24.86 36.97 -29.42
C GLN A 20 24.52 38.45 -29.65
N VAL A 21 23.30 38.87 -29.31
CA VAL A 21 22.86 40.28 -29.43
C VAL A 21 23.74 41.18 -28.56
N CYS A 22 24.02 40.79 -27.31
CA CYS A 22 24.87 41.56 -26.41
C CYS A 22 26.33 41.62 -26.89
N GLN A 23 26.89 40.52 -27.41
CA GLN A 23 28.24 40.50 -27.98
C GLN A 23 28.36 41.36 -29.25
N GLY A 24 27.33 41.35 -30.10
CA GLY A 24 27.23 42.24 -31.25
C GLY A 24 27.26 43.71 -30.84
N LEU A 25 26.59 44.05 -29.74
CA LEU A 25 26.63 45.40 -29.17
C LEU A 25 27.98 45.77 -28.58
N VAL A 26 28.64 44.87 -27.86
CA VAL A 26 29.99 45.08 -27.34
C VAL A 26 30.95 45.37 -28.48
N SER A 27 30.87 44.57 -29.57
CA SER A 27 31.69 44.77 -30.77
C SER A 27 31.40 46.11 -31.46
N TYR A 28 30.12 46.49 -31.54
CA TYR A 28 29.70 47.79 -32.07
C TYR A 28 30.28 48.95 -31.25
N LEU A 29 30.17 48.91 -29.91
CA LEU A 29 30.69 49.96 -29.03
C LEU A 29 32.22 50.05 -29.05
N HIS A 30 32.93 48.93 -29.13
CA HIS A 30 34.39 48.94 -29.30
C HIS A 30 34.83 49.57 -30.62
N SER A 31 34.06 49.42 -31.71
CA SER A 31 34.39 50.02 -33.00
C SER A 31 34.26 51.55 -33.03
N LEU A 32 33.59 52.14 -32.04
CA LEU A 32 33.36 53.59 -31.90
C LEU A 32 34.42 54.28 -31.02
N GLU A 33 35.58 53.63 -30.80
CA GLU A 33 36.60 54.06 -29.84
C GLU A 33 36.98 55.54 -29.96
N GLY A 34 36.47 56.33 -29.01
CA GLY A 34 36.74 57.75 -28.85
C GLY A 34 36.41 58.19 -27.43
N ARG A 35 37.23 57.76 -26.45
CA ARG A 35 37.40 58.31 -25.07
C ARG A 35 36.17 58.81 -24.29
N ASN A 36 34.95 58.45 -24.66
CA ASN A 36 33.73 59.00 -24.06
C ASN A 36 33.23 58.09 -22.93
N GLN A 37 32.99 58.69 -21.76
CA GLN A 37 32.61 57.94 -20.54
C GLN A 37 31.29 57.17 -20.73
N GLU A 38 30.37 57.71 -21.51
CA GLU A 38 29.08 57.07 -21.84
C GLU A 38 29.24 55.73 -22.57
N ILE A 39 30.26 55.60 -23.43
CA ILE A 39 30.55 54.34 -24.14
C ILE A 39 31.05 53.28 -23.14
N LYS A 40 31.89 53.69 -22.18
CA LYS A 40 32.39 52.79 -21.13
C LYS A 40 31.27 52.30 -20.22
N ASP A 41 30.36 53.20 -19.83
CA ASP A 41 29.21 52.84 -19.01
C ASP A 41 28.25 51.91 -19.78
N GLY A 42 28.03 52.19 -21.07
CA GLY A 42 27.28 51.30 -21.97
C GLY A 42 27.89 49.90 -22.12
N LEU A 43 29.21 49.80 -22.25
CA LEU A 43 29.93 48.53 -22.31
C LEU A 43 29.76 47.72 -21.01
N ARG A 44 29.90 48.38 -19.84
CA ARG A 44 29.74 47.73 -18.53
C ARG A 44 28.32 47.21 -18.33
N ASP A 45 27.30 47.99 -18.71
CA ASP A 45 25.91 47.56 -18.67
C ASP A 45 25.70 46.29 -19.50
N ILE A 46 26.19 46.27 -20.74
CA ILE A 46 25.98 45.15 -21.66
C ILE A 46 26.75 43.90 -21.22
N GLN A 47 27.96 44.06 -20.66
CA GLN A 47 28.69 42.95 -20.04
C GLN A 47 27.92 42.34 -18.86
N THR A 48 27.23 43.17 -18.08
CA THR A 48 26.35 42.69 -17.01
C THR A 48 25.19 41.86 -17.58
N LEU A 49 24.56 42.33 -18.67
CA LEU A 49 23.50 41.59 -19.36
C LEU A 49 24.00 40.23 -19.90
N VAL A 50 25.21 40.19 -20.48
CA VAL A 50 25.85 38.94 -20.93
C VAL A 50 26.00 37.95 -19.76
N SER A 51 26.48 38.41 -18.61
CA SER A 51 26.62 37.56 -17.42
C SER A 51 25.28 36.99 -16.96
N ILE A 52 24.20 37.78 -17.01
CA ILE A 52 22.86 37.32 -16.64
C ILE A 52 22.37 36.26 -17.63
N PHE A 53 22.53 36.46 -18.94
CA PHE A 53 22.15 35.44 -19.92
C PHE A 53 22.93 34.13 -19.77
N TYR A 54 24.23 34.19 -19.41
CA TYR A 54 24.99 32.98 -19.08
C TYR A 54 24.43 32.25 -17.85
N SER A 55 24.09 32.98 -16.79
CA SER A 55 23.46 32.38 -15.60
C SER A 55 22.11 31.73 -15.96
N LEU A 56 21.29 32.42 -16.75
CA LEU A 56 20.00 31.90 -17.21
C LEU A 56 20.15 30.65 -18.08
N ASN A 57 21.17 30.60 -18.95
CA ASN A 57 21.45 29.42 -19.78
C ASN A 57 21.76 28.16 -18.95
N GLY A 58 22.29 28.32 -17.72
CA GLY A 58 22.52 27.21 -16.79
C GLY A 58 21.31 26.80 -15.95
N ILE A 59 20.33 27.71 -15.76
CA ILE A 59 19.19 27.50 -14.86
C ILE A 59 17.96 27.05 -15.65
N LEU A 60 17.61 27.75 -16.73
CA LEU A 60 16.39 27.49 -17.49
C LEU A 60 16.24 26.04 -17.98
N PRO A 61 17.30 25.33 -18.43
CA PRO A 61 17.17 23.93 -18.85
C PRO A 61 16.79 22.95 -17.74
N LYS A 62 16.97 23.37 -16.47
CA LYS A 62 16.60 22.57 -15.29
C LYS A 62 15.12 22.73 -14.93
N ILE A 63 14.45 23.72 -15.51
CA ILE A 63 13.04 23.98 -15.29
C ILE A 63 12.26 23.11 -16.29
N ASP A 64 11.35 22.30 -15.76
CA ASP A 64 10.49 21.44 -16.59
C ASP A 64 9.35 22.26 -17.22
N GLU A 65 9.52 22.64 -18.48
CA GLU A 65 8.55 23.46 -19.24
C GLU A 65 7.18 22.79 -19.46
N ARG A 66 7.04 21.51 -19.13
CA ARG A 66 5.76 20.78 -19.24
C ARG A 66 4.85 21.01 -18.04
N ARG A 67 5.40 21.56 -16.96
CA ARG A 67 4.69 21.83 -15.73
C ARG A 67 3.70 23.00 -15.89
N PRO A 68 2.46 22.89 -15.37
CA PRO A 68 1.47 23.97 -15.46
C PRO A 68 1.96 25.28 -14.82
N GLU A 69 2.82 25.19 -13.80
CA GLU A 69 3.42 26.32 -13.08
C GLU A 69 4.43 27.13 -13.94
N THR A 70 4.76 26.65 -15.14
CA THR A 70 5.74 27.29 -16.04
C THR A 70 5.09 28.06 -17.19
N VAL A 71 3.75 28.17 -17.21
CA VAL A 71 3.01 28.83 -18.30
C VAL A 71 3.42 30.29 -18.48
N ALA A 72 3.56 31.04 -17.38
CA ALA A 72 3.99 32.43 -17.42
C ALA A 72 5.43 32.57 -17.93
N LEU A 73 6.34 31.69 -17.46
CA LEU A 73 7.72 31.63 -17.91
C LEU A 73 7.82 31.33 -19.40
N ARG A 74 7.09 30.33 -19.91
CA ARG A 74 7.05 30.00 -21.34
C ARG A 74 6.56 31.16 -22.21
N ARG A 75 5.51 31.87 -21.77
CA ARG A 75 5.02 33.06 -22.47
C ARG A 75 6.11 34.14 -22.50
N CYS A 76 6.75 34.40 -21.37
CA CYS A 76 7.81 35.40 -21.27
C CYS A 76 9.04 35.02 -22.12
N LEU A 77 9.41 33.74 -22.16
CA LEU A 77 10.48 33.22 -23.01
C LEU A 77 10.17 33.45 -24.50
N LYS A 78 8.96 33.14 -24.94
CA LYS A 78 8.52 33.39 -26.33
C LYS A 78 8.51 34.88 -26.68
N ASP A 79 8.02 35.74 -25.78
CA ASP A 79 8.04 37.19 -25.98
C ASP A 79 9.48 37.73 -26.01
N SER A 80 10.36 37.14 -25.20
CA SER A 80 11.80 37.45 -25.17
C SER A 80 12.49 37.04 -26.48
N GLU A 81 12.14 35.89 -27.04
CA GLU A 81 12.64 35.44 -28.34
C GLU A 81 12.31 36.45 -29.45
N ASN A 82 11.03 36.82 -29.55
CA ASN A 82 10.57 37.79 -30.55
C ASN A 82 11.31 39.13 -30.41
N LYS A 83 11.39 39.66 -29.18
CA LYS A 83 12.13 40.90 -28.90
C LYS A 83 13.61 40.76 -29.28
N LEU A 84 14.27 39.65 -28.95
CA LEU A 84 15.68 39.46 -29.28
C LEU A 84 15.93 39.35 -30.80
N LEU A 85 15.04 38.71 -31.54
CA LEU A 85 15.11 38.65 -33.01
C LEU A 85 14.95 40.05 -33.62
N GLU A 86 14.00 40.85 -33.15
CA GLU A 86 13.84 42.25 -33.57
C GLU A 86 15.11 43.06 -33.29
N LEU A 87 15.70 42.90 -32.10
CA LEU A 87 16.92 43.61 -31.71
C LEU A 87 18.13 43.16 -32.55
N GLN A 88 18.23 41.87 -32.88
CA GLN A 88 19.26 41.32 -33.76
C GLN A 88 19.11 41.90 -35.19
N GLU A 89 17.89 41.96 -35.72
CA GLU A 89 17.63 42.53 -37.04
C GLU A 89 17.95 44.02 -37.09
N LEU A 90 17.62 44.77 -36.03
CA LEU A 90 17.99 46.19 -35.88
C LEU A 90 19.52 46.38 -35.86
N LEU A 91 20.26 45.52 -35.16
CA LEU A 91 21.73 45.49 -35.15
C LEU A 91 22.30 45.22 -36.55
N ILE A 92 21.77 44.23 -37.28
CA ILE A 92 22.22 43.90 -38.63
C ILE A 92 21.93 45.06 -39.59
N LYS A 93 20.70 45.60 -39.59
CA LYS A 93 20.31 46.76 -40.41
C LYS A 93 21.16 47.99 -40.11
N SER A 94 21.60 48.17 -38.85
CA SER A 94 22.48 49.28 -38.47
C SER A 94 23.93 49.12 -38.94
N ARG A 95 24.39 47.90 -39.19
CA ARG A 95 25.77 47.61 -39.60
C ARG A 95 26.04 47.91 -41.08
N GLY A 96 24.98 48.04 -41.90
CA GLY A 96 25.08 48.33 -43.34
C GLY A 96 25.67 47.18 -44.17
N PRO A 97 25.49 47.16 -45.50
CA PRO A 97 26.03 46.10 -46.34
C PRO A 97 27.56 46.09 -46.24
N GLU A 98 28.09 44.95 -45.82
CA GLU A 98 29.51 44.66 -45.74
C GLU A 98 30.12 44.90 -47.13
N ALA A 99 30.87 46.00 -47.26
CA ALA A 99 31.51 46.38 -48.51
C ALA A 99 32.55 45.31 -48.84
N ALA A 100 32.22 44.47 -49.82
CA ALA A 100 33.19 43.65 -50.51
C ALA A 100 34.29 44.56 -51.11
N ALA A 101 35.48 44.43 -50.53
CA ALA A 101 36.81 44.64 -51.09
C ALA A 101 37.15 45.94 -51.88
N VAL A 102 37.92 46.80 -51.20
CA VAL A 102 39.19 47.44 -51.62
C VAL A 102 39.20 48.35 -52.85
N SER A 103 39.32 49.67 -52.63
CA SER A 103 40.61 50.38 -52.86
C SER A 103 40.53 51.89 -52.58
N THR A 104 41.55 52.36 -51.84
CA THR A 104 42.11 53.73 -51.82
C THR A 104 41.17 54.91 -51.55
N THR A 105 41.12 55.36 -50.29
CA THR A 105 41.36 56.76 -49.89
C THR A 105 41.18 56.95 -48.37
N GLY A 106 42.30 57.00 -47.64
CA GLY A 106 42.36 57.10 -46.17
C GLY A 106 41.94 58.44 -45.55
N LYS A 107 40.96 59.12 -46.13
CA LYS A 107 40.32 60.33 -45.55
C LYS A 107 38.79 60.29 -45.58
N ILE A 108 38.18 59.32 -46.25
CA ILE A 108 36.73 59.12 -46.29
C ILE A 108 36.26 58.14 -45.19
N ASP A 109 37.14 57.26 -44.71
CA ASP A 109 36.82 56.32 -43.62
C ASP A 109 36.55 56.99 -42.28
N ASP A 110 37.23 58.10 -41.96
CA ASP A 110 37.03 58.80 -40.69
C ASP A 110 35.73 59.60 -40.65
N ALA A 111 35.27 60.13 -41.81
CA ALA A 111 33.96 60.76 -41.94
C ALA A 111 32.82 59.72 -41.94
N ARG A 112 33.04 58.51 -42.46
CA ARG A 112 32.10 57.37 -42.38
C ARG A 112 32.02 56.80 -40.96
N ARG A 113 33.14 56.75 -40.22
CA ARG A 113 33.19 56.44 -38.77
C ARG A 113 32.50 57.51 -37.92
N ALA A 114 32.63 58.79 -38.26
CA ALA A 114 31.92 59.89 -37.60
C ALA A 114 30.42 59.95 -37.95
N LEU A 115 29.99 59.43 -39.11
CA LEU A 115 28.58 59.32 -39.55
C LEU A 115 27.83 58.09 -39.01
N ILE A 116 28.53 57.07 -38.48
CA ILE A 116 27.93 55.95 -37.72
C ILE A 116 27.62 56.36 -36.28
N TYR A 117 28.35 57.32 -35.71
CA TYR A 117 28.13 57.85 -34.36
C TYR A 117 26.75 58.51 -34.14
N PRO A 118 26.15 59.26 -35.10
CA PRO A 118 24.77 59.74 -34.99
C PRO A 118 23.74 58.67 -35.36
N PHE A 119 24.12 57.40 -35.56
CA PHE A 119 23.21 56.26 -35.42
C PHE A 119 22.82 56.02 -33.95
N ARG A 120 22.44 57.14 -33.33
CA ARG A 120 21.53 57.37 -32.22
C ARG A 120 21.97 56.67 -30.94
N GLU A 121 22.69 57.41 -30.12
CA GLU A 121 22.67 57.26 -28.65
C GLU A 121 21.25 56.89 -28.16
N GLY A 122 20.20 57.51 -28.71
CA GLY A 122 18.79 57.15 -28.48
C GLY A 122 18.39 55.71 -28.89
N LYS A 123 18.87 55.17 -30.02
CA LYS A 123 18.63 53.77 -30.43
C LYS A 123 19.41 52.78 -29.57
N LEU A 124 20.67 53.08 -29.25
CA LEU A 124 21.48 52.26 -28.32
C LEU A 124 20.84 52.24 -26.93
N ASN A 125 20.40 53.40 -26.44
CA ASN A 125 19.67 53.52 -25.18
C ASN A 125 18.34 52.79 -25.21
N SER A 126 17.62 52.84 -26.35
CA SER A 126 16.41 52.04 -26.56
C SER A 126 16.71 50.54 -26.50
N LEU A 127 17.76 50.08 -27.17
CA LEU A 127 18.17 48.67 -27.20
C LEU A 127 18.60 48.17 -25.81
N ARG A 128 19.41 48.94 -25.07
CA ARG A 128 19.75 48.64 -23.67
C ARG A 128 18.51 48.62 -22.77
N ARG A 129 17.53 49.49 -23.02
CA ARG A 129 16.28 49.52 -22.27
C ARG A 129 15.42 48.30 -22.58
N SER A 130 15.27 47.93 -23.86
CA SER A 130 14.54 46.73 -24.29
C SER A 130 15.15 45.45 -23.72
N LEU A 131 16.48 45.33 -23.70
CA LEU A 131 17.17 44.18 -23.08
C LEU A 131 16.96 44.13 -21.56
N ARG A 132 17.03 45.28 -20.87
CA ARG A 132 16.75 45.34 -19.43
C ARG A 132 15.30 45.00 -19.10
N GLU A 133 14.35 45.51 -19.89
CA GLU A 133 12.92 45.20 -19.74
C GLU A 133 12.66 43.70 -19.97
N LEU A 134 13.30 43.11 -20.99
CA LEU A 134 13.24 41.68 -21.26
C LEU A 134 13.74 40.86 -20.06
N LEU A 135 14.95 41.16 -19.55
CA LEU A 135 15.49 40.44 -18.40
C LEU A 135 14.66 40.66 -17.13
N HIS A 136 14.08 41.85 -16.95
CA HIS A 136 13.20 42.14 -15.84
C HIS A 136 11.92 41.29 -15.91
N ASN A 137 11.26 41.26 -17.08
CA ASN A 137 10.06 40.45 -17.29
C ASN A 137 10.37 38.96 -17.10
N LEU A 138 11.52 38.49 -17.59
CA LEU A 138 11.97 37.12 -17.41
C LEU A 138 12.22 36.79 -15.93
N GLY A 139 12.85 37.72 -15.19
CA GLY A 139 13.02 37.62 -13.74
C GLY A 139 11.69 37.48 -13.01
N LEU A 140 10.72 38.37 -13.31
CA LEU A 140 9.37 38.30 -12.74
C LEU A 140 8.66 36.97 -13.07
N ALA A 141 8.83 36.46 -14.28
CA ALA A 141 8.24 35.20 -14.68
C ALA A 141 8.87 34.00 -13.95
N ILE A 142 10.18 34.02 -13.72
CA ILE A 142 10.89 33.02 -12.91
C ILE A 142 10.41 33.09 -11.45
N ASP A 143 10.32 34.28 -10.87
CA ASP A 143 9.85 34.48 -9.50
C ASP A 143 8.41 33.97 -9.34
N LEU A 144 7.53 34.28 -10.28
CA LEU A 144 6.15 33.79 -10.29
C LEU A 144 6.09 32.26 -10.37
N THR A 145 6.82 31.65 -11.29
CA THR A 145 6.91 30.18 -11.41
C THR A 145 7.47 29.53 -10.13
N SER A 146 8.44 30.18 -9.47
CA SER A 146 8.98 29.71 -8.18
C SER A 146 7.94 29.80 -7.07
N LEU A 147 7.12 30.86 -7.05
CA LEU A 147 6.02 31.01 -6.09
C LEU A 147 4.92 29.98 -6.32
N GLU A 148 4.51 29.76 -7.57
CA GLU A 148 3.52 28.73 -7.95
C GLU A 148 4.01 27.33 -7.57
N SER A 149 5.27 27.01 -7.89
CA SER A 149 5.89 25.75 -7.47
C SER A 149 5.92 25.61 -5.95
N GLY A 150 6.24 26.68 -5.22
CA GLY A 150 6.25 26.70 -3.76
C GLY A 150 4.86 26.51 -3.15
N ALA A 151 3.82 27.09 -3.76
CA ALA A 151 2.44 26.90 -3.35
C ALA A 151 1.98 25.44 -3.59
N ALA A 152 2.29 24.87 -4.76
CA ALA A 152 1.98 23.48 -5.08
C ALA A 152 2.69 22.49 -4.13
N ILE A 153 3.97 22.73 -3.82
CA ILE A 153 4.72 21.92 -2.84
C ILE A 153 4.07 22.02 -1.46
N ARG A 154 3.65 23.21 -1.02
CA ARG A 154 2.97 23.39 0.26
C ARG A 154 1.67 22.59 0.33
N ASP A 155 0.84 22.67 -0.70
CA ASP A 155 -0.43 21.92 -0.80
C ASP A 155 -0.20 20.41 -0.78
N ALA A 156 0.82 19.93 -1.49
CA ALA A 156 1.22 18.52 -1.48
C ALA A 156 1.69 18.08 -0.08
N VAL A 157 2.46 18.91 0.63
CA VAL A 157 2.92 18.63 2.00
C VAL A 157 1.76 18.61 2.99
N GLU A 158 0.81 19.54 2.88
CA GLU A 158 -0.41 19.54 3.71
C GLU A 158 -1.25 18.29 3.46
N THR A 159 -1.46 17.92 2.19
CA THR A 159 -2.15 16.69 1.81
C THR A 159 -1.45 15.46 2.40
N LEU A 160 -0.12 15.35 2.27
CA LEU A 160 0.64 14.27 2.90
C LEU A 160 0.47 14.26 4.43
N GLY A 161 0.48 15.42 5.07
CA GLY A 161 0.21 15.55 6.51
C GLY A 161 -1.15 14.98 6.90
N THR A 162 -2.20 15.27 6.13
CA THR A 162 -3.54 14.70 6.38
C THR A 162 -3.58 13.18 6.20
N VAL A 163 -2.93 12.65 5.15
CA VAL A 163 -2.84 11.21 4.90
C VAL A 163 -2.11 10.51 6.04
N PHE A 164 -0.97 11.04 6.49
CA PHE A 164 -0.23 10.46 7.61
C PHE A 164 -1.05 10.46 8.90
N LYS A 165 -1.78 11.54 9.17
CA LYS A 165 -2.67 11.62 10.33
C LYS A 165 -3.77 10.56 10.26
N ASN A 166 -4.46 10.45 9.13
CA ASN A 166 -5.52 9.45 8.94
C ASN A 166 -4.98 8.01 9.09
N GLN A 167 -3.77 7.75 8.57
CA GLN A 167 -3.14 6.45 8.69
C GLN A 167 -2.73 6.14 10.14
N TYR A 168 -2.23 7.14 10.88
CA TYR A 168 -1.93 6.99 12.30
C TYR A 168 -3.19 6.69 13.13
N ASP A 169 -4.28 7.41 12.88
CA ASP A 169 -5.56 7.18 13.54
C ASP A 169 -6.10 5.77 13.24
N GLY A 170 -6.01 5.32 11.97
CA GLY A 170 -6.37 3.96 11.58
C GLY A 170 -5.49 2.87 12.22
N LEU A 171 -4.19 3.13 12.44
CA LEU A 171 -3.32 2.21 13.18
C LEU A 171 -3.69 2.13 14.66
N GLN A 172 -4.12 3.23 15.28
CA GLN A 172 -4.59 3.22 16.67
C GLN A 172 -5.89 2.43 16.81
N ASP A 173 -6.82 2.59 15.86
CA ASP A 173 -8.07 1.83 15.83
C ASP A 173 -7.81 0.32 15.63
N LEU A 174 -6.95 -0.03 14.67
CA LEU A 174 -6.56 -1.43 14.45
C LEU A 174 -5.87 -2.03 15.68
N LYS A 175 -5.05 -1.26 16.39
CA LYS A 175 -4.43 -1.70 17.65
C LYS A 175 -5.49 -1.96 18.71
N ALA A 176 -6.48 -1.08 18.86
CA ALA A 176 -7.58 -1.27 19.80
C ALA A 176 -8.38 -2.53 19.47
N HIS A 177 -8.72 -2.74 18.19
CA HIS A 177 -9.40 -3.94 17.72
C HIS A 177 -8.60 -5.22 17.95
N THR A 178 -7.28 -5.19 17.73
CA THR A 178 -6.39 -6.33 17.98
C THR A 178 -6.35 -6.68 19.46
N GLN A 179 -6.27 -5.67 20.33
CA GLN A 179 -6.31 -5.88 21.78
C GLN A 179 -7.65 -6.48 22.21
N GLN A 180 -8.76 -5.94 21.72
CA GLN A 180 -10.09 -6.48 22.00
C GLN A 180 -10.20 -7.95 21.59
N ASN A 181 -9.75 -8.30 20.39
CA ASN A 181 -9.77 -9.68 19.91
C ASN A 181 -8.92 -10.60 20.81
N SER A 182 -7.75 -10.12 21.26
CA SER A 182 -6.91 -10.85 22.21
C SER A 182 -7.64 -11.12 23.52
N ASP A 183 -8.29 -10.12 24.09
CA ASP A 183 -9.04 -10.25 25.34
C ASP A 183 -10.23 -11.22 25.17
N GLN A 184 -10.91 -11.18 24.02
CA GLN A 184 -11.99 -12.12 23.69
C GLN A 184 -11.48 -13.57 23.57
N LEU A 185 -10.33 -13.79 22.93
CA LEU A 185 -9.71 -15.12 22.83
C LEU A 185 -9.32 -15.66 24.22
N GLN A 186 -8.78 -14.80 25.10
CA GLN A 186 -8.46 -15.20 26.47
C GLN A 186 -9.71 -15.57 27.27
N SER A 187 -10.80 -14.80 27.11
CA SER A 187 -12.09 -15.12 27.73
C SER A 187 -12.65 -16.46 27.23
N LEU A 188 -12.54 -16.72 25.91
CA LEU A 188 -12.98 -17.97 25.32
C LEU A 188 -12.16 -19.16 25.83
N ASP A 189 -10.85 -19.00 25.99
CA ASP A 189 -9.95 -20.02 26.55
C ASP A 189 -10.33 -20.38 28.00
N LEU A 190 -10.60 -19.36 28.83
CA LEU A 190 -11.08 -19.56 30.20
C LEU A 190 -12.42 -20.30 30.22
N HIS A 191 -13.36 -19.92 29.36
CA HIS A 191 -14.67 -20.56 29.26
C HIS A 191 -14.57 -22.03 28.77
N ILE A 192 -13.71 -22.30 27.79
CA ILE A 192 -13.45 -23.67 27.32
C ILE A 192 -12.86 -24.52 28.45
N THR A 193 -11.88 -23.97 29.17
CA THR A 193 -11.25 -24.66 30.30
C THR A 193 -12.25 -24.97 31.40
N ASP A 194 -13.15 -24.04 31.72
CA ASP A 194 -14.22 -24.24 32.70
C ASP A 194 -15.20 -25.34 32.29
N VAL A 195 -15.69 -25.30 31.05
CA VAL A 195 -16.61 -26.32 30.51
C VAL A 195 -15.96 -27.70 30.46
N LEU A 196 -14.68 -27.78 30.07
CA LEU A 196 -13.94 -29.04 30.10
C LEU A 196 -13.82 -29.59 31.53
N GLY A 197 -13.58 -28.73 32.51
CA GLY A 197 -13.59 -29.09 33.93
C GLY A 197 -14.95 -29.63 34.41
N ASP A 198 -16.05 -28.98 34.04
CA ASP A 198 -17.41 -29.47 34.37
C ASP A 198 -17.70 -30.83 33.72
N ILE A 199 -17.29 -31.03 32.46
CA ILE A 199 -17.43 -32.31 31.76
C ILE A 199 -16.63 -33.41 32.47
N GLU A 200 -15.38 -33.14 32.86
CA GLU A 200 -14.53 -34.11 33.56
C GLU A 200 -15.12 -34.50 34.93
N GLN A 201 -15.65 -33.52 35.66
CA GLN A 201 -16.35 -33.75 36.93
C GLN A 201 -17.61 -34.62 36.73
N ARG A 202 -18.41 -34.32 35.70
CA ARG A 202 -19.60 -35.10 35.35
C ARG A 202 -19.28 -36.53 34.90
N LEU A 203 -18.20 -36.71 34.16
CA LEU A 203 -17.74 -38.03 33.73
C LEU A 203 -17.32 -38.88 34.93
N SER A 204 -16.50 -38.31 35.81
CA SER A 204 -16.07 -38.95 37.06
C SER A 204 -17.27 -39.35 37.93
N ARG A 205 -18.26 -38.46 38.04
CA ARG A 205 -19.51 -38.76 38.78
C ARG A 205 -20.29 -39.90 38.15
N THR A 206 -20.39 -39.93 36.82
CA THR A 206 -21.08 -41.00 36.08
C THR A 206 -20.37 -42.33 36.28
N GLU A 207 -19.05 -42.35 36.24
CA GLU A 207 -18.24 -43.55 36.44
C GLU A 207 -18.48 -44.16 37.83
N LEU A 208 -18.51 -43.33 38.88
CA LEU A 208 -18.85 -43.78 40.23
C LEU A 208 -20.27 -44.40 40.31
N LEU A 209 -21.26 -43.77 39.67
CA LEU A 209 -22.63 -44.30 39.64
C LEU A 209 -22.71 -45.63 38.88
N VAL A 210 -21.99 -45.77 37.77
CA VAL A 210 -21.92 -47.02 37.00
C VAL A 210 -21.25 -48.12 37.84
N GLN A 211 -20.19 -47.81 38.57
CA GLN A 211 -19.51 -48.76 39.43
C GLN A 211 -20.40 -49.22 40.60
N ASP A 212 -21.08 -48.30 41.25
CA ASP A 212 -22.05 -48.58 42.32
C ASP A 212 -23.21 -49.45 41.81
N LEU A 213 -23.77 -49.13 40.64
CA LEU A 213 -24.81 -49.93 40.01
C LEU A 213 -24.32 -51.34 39.69
N ASN A 214 -23.11 -51.47 39.13
CA ASN A 214 -22.52 -52.76 38.80
C ASN A 214 -22.32 -53.64 40.06
N GLN A 215 -21.81 -53.05 41.15
CA GLN A 215 -21.67 -53.73 42.43
C GLN A 215 -23.04 -54.17 42.99
N THR A 216 -24.04 -53.28 42.93
CA THR A 216 -25.40 -53.56 43.39
C THR A 216 -26.05 -54.70 42.59
N VAL A 217 -25.95 -54.66 41.27
CA VAL A 217 -26.51 -55.70 40.37
C VAL A 217 -25.80 -57.04 40.61
N SER A 218 -24.48 -57.06 40.69
CA SER A 218 -23.69 -58.27 40.97
C SER A 218 -24.07 -58.89 42.32
N GLY A 219 -24.23 -58.06 43.36
CA GLY A 219 -24.69 -58.51 44.67
C GLY A 219 -26.08 -59.15 44.63
N LYS A 220 -27.05 -58.49 43.97
CA LYS A 220 -28.40 -59.04 43.79
C LYS A 220 -28.41 -60.34 42.98
N LEU A 221 -27.62 -60.42 41.91
CA LEU A 221 -27.54 -61.63 41.09
C LEU A 221 -26.93 -62.79 41.85
N THR A 222 -25.93 -62.52 42.69
CA THR A 222 -25.32 -63.52 43.58
C THR A 222 -26.36 -64.09 44.55
N LEU A 223 -27.17 -63.23 45.18
CA LEU A 223 -28.25 -63.61 46.09
C LEU A 223 -29.31 -64.47 45.38
N ILE A 224 -29.77 -64.05 44.19
CA ILE A 224 -30.72 -64.82 43.39
C ILE A 224 -30.13 -66.19 43.02
N GLY A 225 -28.84 -66.23 42.66
CA GLY A 225 -28.14 -67.46 42.33
C GLY A 225 -27.99 -68.41 43.52
N THR A 226 -27.88 -67.90 44.75
CA THR A 226 -27.89 -68.73 45.96
C THR A 226 -29.29 -69.23 46.30
N ASP A 227 -30.31 -68.37 46.21
CA ASP A 227 -31.71 -68.74 46.48
C ASP A 227 -32.18 -69.81 45.49
N THR A 228 -31.88 -69.64 44.21
CA THR A 228 -32.24 -70.61 43.16
C THR A 228 -31.56 -71.97 43.41
N ARG A 229 -30.28 -71.99 43.79
CA ARG A 229 -29.58 -73.24 44.17
C ARG A 229 -30.21 -73.92 45.38
N SER A 230 -30.61 -73.14 46.38
CA SER A 230 -31.34 -73.64 47.55
C SER A 230 -32.66 -74.30 47.14
N VAL A 231 -33.48 -73.63 46.32
CA VAL A 231 -34.76 -74.16 45.81
C VAL A 231 -34.55 -75.44 44.99
N VAL A 232 -33.58 -75.46 44.07
CA VAL A 232 -33.27 -76.66 43.27
C VAL A 232 -32.85 -77.83 44.16
N SER A 233 -32.03 -77.57 45.19
CA SER A 233 -31.63 -78.61 46.14
C SER A 233 -32.81 -79.13 46.97
N SER A 234 -33.75 -78.26 47.32
CA SER A 234 -34.98 -78.63 48.03
C SER A 234 -35.89 -79.48 47.14
N ASN A 235 -36.13 -79.05 45.90
CA ASN A 235 -36.93 -79.80 44.92
C ASN A 235 -36.34 -81.18 44.64
N ARG A 236 -35.02 -81.28 44.51
CA ARG A 236 -34.35 -82.58 44.32
C ARG A 236 -34.59 -83.53 45.50
N ARG A 237 -34.54 -83.04 46.74
CA ARG A 237 -34.88 -83.84 47.94
C ARG A 237 -36.34 -84.29 47.93
N PHE A 238 -37.25 -83.43 47.48
CA PHE A 238 -38.65 -83.82 47.32
C PHE A 238 -38.82 -84.89 46.24
N GLU A 239 -38.18 -84.76 45.08
CA GLU A 239 -38.20 -85.77 44.01
C GLU A 239 -37.67 -87.12 44.49
N GLU A 240 -36.53 -87.13 45.19
CA GLU A 240 -35.95 -88.34 45.79
C GLU A 240 -36.92 -88.98 46.80
N GLY A 241 -37.57 -88.18 47.66
CA GLY A 241 -38.57 -88.66 48.61
C GLY A 241 -39.86 -89.17 47.95
N PHE A 242 -40.33 -88.51 46.89
CA PHE A 242 -41.48 -88.98 46.10
C PHE A 242 -41.17 -90.29 45.39
N ALA A 243 -39.98 -90.44 44.80
CA ALA A 243 -39.54 -91.68 44.18
C ALA A 243 -39.53 -92.83 45.20
N GLU A 244 -39.01 -92.60 46.41
CA GLU A 244 -39.02 -93.59 47.50
C GLU A 244 -40.45 -93.98 47.90
N LEU A 245 -41.38 -93.02 47.95
CA LEU A 245 -42.78 -93.28 48.31
C LEU A 245 -43.52 -94.05 47.22
N VAL A 246 -43.27 -93.74 45.94
CA VAL A 246 -43.81 -94.50 44.80
C VAL A 246 -43.30 -95.93 44.82
N ASP A 247 -42.00 -96.14 45.05
CA ASP A 247 -41.42 -97.49 45.18
C ASP A 247 -42.09 -98.29 46.32
N LYS A 248 -42.32 -97.65 47.48
CA LYS A 248 -43.05 -98.26 48.60
C LYS A 248 -44.48 -98.64 48.22
N ILE A 249 -45.22 -97.77 47.53
CA ILE A 249 -46.59 -98.05 47.09
C ILE A 249 -46.62 -99.17 46.05
N CYS A 250 -45.71 -99.16 45.06
CA CYS A 250 -45.61 -100.22 44.07
C CYS A 250 -45.32 -101.58 44.72
N ALA A 251 -44.40 -101.63 45.69
CA ALA A 251 -44.15 -102.83 46.48
C ALA A 251 -45.40 -103.30 47.24
N GLN A 252 -46.13 -102.38 47.89
CA GLN A 252 -47.36 -102.69 48.62
C GLN A 252 -48.50 -103.17 47.69
N SER A 253 -48.65 -102.55 46.53
CA SER A 253 -49.59 -102.95 45.47
C SER A 253 -49.30 -104.38 44.98
N ALA A 254 -48.02 -104.72 44.74
CA ALA A 254 -47.63 -106.06 44.34
C ALA A 254 -47.97 -107.12 45.41
N LEU A 255 -47.83 -106.77 46.71
CA LEU A 255 -48.26 -107.64 47.81
C LEU A 255 -49.79 -107.82 47.85
N MET A 256 -50.56 -106.74 47.69
CA MET A 256 -52.02 -106.78 47.62
C MET A 256 -52.51 -107.62 46.44
N SER A 257 -51.92 -107.45 45.25
CA SER A 257 -52.27 -108.24 44.07
C SER A 257 -52.03 -109.75 44.29
N ARG A 258 -50.92 -110.13 44.94
CA ARG A 258 -50.66 -111.53 45.33
C ARG A 258 -51.71 -112.08 46.29
N LEU A 259 -52.13 -111.28 47.29
CA LEU A 259 -53.18 -111.68 48.24
C LEU A 259 -54.54 -111.86 47.56
N VAL A 260 -54.90 -110.96 46.63
CA VAL A 260 -56.15 -111.08 45.87
C VAL A 260 -56.13 -112.29 44.93
N SER A 261 -55.02 -112.55 44.22
CA SER A 261 -54.88 -113.79 43.43
C SER A 261 -55.02 -115.04 44.30
N TYR A 262 -54.47 -115.03 45.52
CA TYR A 262 -54.62 -116.13 46.47
C TYR A 262 -56.08 -116.31 46.92
N ALA A 263 -56.78 -115.20 47.18
CA ALA A 263 -58.19 -115.22 47.56
C ALA A 263 -59.13 -115.66 46.43
N ILE A 264 -58.88 -115.24 45.17
CA ILE A 264 -59.66 -115.67 44.00
C ILE A 264 -59.47 -117.16 43.73
N LEU A 265 -58.24 -117.68 43.90
CA LEU A 265 -57.97 -119.12 43.85
C LEU A 265 -58.78 -119.87 44.92
N HIS A 266 -58.89 -119.31 46.13
CA HIS A 266 -59.68 -119.89 47.21
C HIS A 266 -61.20 -119.86 46.93
N ILE A 267 -61.73 -118.76 46.38
CA ILE A 267 -63.17 -118.62 46.07
C ILE A 267 -63.57 -119.48 44.87
N SER A 268 -62.71 -119.66 43.86
CA SER A 268 -62.96 -120.63 42.77
C SER A 268 -62.98 -122.09 43.26
N LEU A 269 -62.31 -122.41 44.37
CA LEU A 269 -62.39 -123.75 44.97
C LEU A 269 -63.68 -123.96 45.76
N ASP A 270 -64.25 -122.91 46.40
CA ASP A 270 -65.49 -123.03 47.17
C ASP A 270 -66.77 -123.03 46.32
N SER A 271 -66.74 -122.52 45.07
CA SER A 271 -67.89 -122.56 44.15
C SER A 271 -68.08 -123.92 43.45
N LEU A 272 -67.31 -124.95 43.80
CA LEU A 272 -67.34 -126.29 43.18
C LEU A 272 -67.75 -127.40 44.18
N ARG A 273 -68.44 -127.05 45.27
CA ARG A 273 -69.05 -127.99 46.22
C ARG A 273 -70.54 -127.73 46.42
#